data_AF-A0A3C0T6M6-F1
#
_entry.id   AF-A0A3C0T6M6-F1
#
_cell.length_a   1.000
_cell.length_b   1.000
_cell.length_c   1.000
_cell.angle_alpha   90.00
_cell.angle_beta   90.00
_cell.angle_gamma   90.00
#
_symmetry.space_group_name_H-M   'P 1'
#
loop_
_entity.id
_entity.type
_entity.pdbx_description
1 polymer ?
#
loop_
_entity_poly.entity_id
_entity_poly.type
_entity_poly.pdbx_seq_one_letter_code
_entity_poly.pdbx_strand_id
1 'polypeptide(L)'
;MTKADKYLTPEAHEDLQQKILEGEATLVIPPGVARHFFARVSNSSVEGTTGFKVTAEKVLIWSGLIVAPTLLLTCFAYVAQEFGWFAALAIPLIGVFWTIFAGYTNEHGKWQPMSVLFVLSVLNLWIMEQAYAVPLVLFTVSLWVHRLTYIFSQAFLIGIVIESFATYDMLAEHVEITEV
;
A
#
# COMPACT_ATOMS: atom_id res chain seq x y z
N MET A 1 7.56 6.68 24.37
CA MET A 1 6.37 7.46 24.74
C MET A 1 5.35 6.54 25.41
N THR A 2 4.90 6.92 26.59
CA THR A 2 3.82 6.24 27.32
C THR A 2 2.47 6.53 26.65
N LYS A 3 1.46 5.67 26.81
CA LYS A 3 0.11 5.83 26.19
C LYS A 3 -0.52 7.22 26.39
N ALA A 4 -0.12 7.96 27.43
CA ALA A 4 -0.59 9.31 27.74
C ALA A 4 0.00 10.41 26.81
N ASP A 5 1.12 10.15 26.15
CA ASP A 5 1.80 11.12 25.27
C ASP A 5 1.26 11.10 23.82
N LYS A 6 0.27 10.24 23.53
CA LYS A 6 -0.31 10.05 22.18
C LYS A 6 -1.46 11.00 21.87
N TYR A 7 -2.09 11.61 22.87
CA TYR A 7 -3.17 12.56 22.67
C TYR A 7 -2.61 13.97 22.86
N LEU A 8 -2.34 14.62 21.73
CA LEU A 8 -1.81 15.98 21.72
C LEU A 8 -2.93 17.00 21.85
N THR A 9 -2.62 18.17 22.39
CA THR A 9 -3.45 19.37 22.24
C THR A 9 -3.27 19.94 20.83
N PRO A 10 -4.17 20.80 20.34
CA PRO A 10 -3.99 21.47 19.05
C PRO A 10 -2.65 22.20 18.93
N GLU A 11 -2.23 22.89 19.99
CA GLU A 11 -0.95 23.60 20.07
C GLU A 11 0.25 22.65 19.98
N ALA A 12 0.16 21.48 20.62
CA ALA A 12 1.22 20.46 20.55
C ALA A 12 1.24 19.72 19.20
N HIS A 13 0.12 19.71 18.47
CA HIS A 13 0.06 19.19 17.10
C HIS A 13 0.70 20.15 16.10
N GLU A 14 0.54 21.47 16.27
CA GLU A 14 1.27 22.47 15.48
C GLU A 14 2.79 22.39 15.69
N ASP A 15 3.25 22.21 16.94
CA ASP A 15 4.67 21.98 17.25
C ASP A 15 5.20 20.68 16.61
N LEU A 16 4.40 19.60 16.65
CA LEU A 16 4.74 18.35 15.97
C LEU A 16 4.82 18.53 14.45
N GLN A 17 3.87 19.26 13.85
CA GLN A 17 3.88 19.57 12.42
C GLN A 17 5.17 20.30 12.05
N GLN A 18 5.58 21.29 12.84
CA GLN A 18 6.83 22.01 12.62
C GLN A 18 8.06 21.09 12.73
N LYS A 19 8.14 20.25 13.78
CA LYS A 19 9.22 19.28 13.95
C LYS A 19 9.32 18.27 12.80
N ILE A 20 8.19 17.85 12.24
CA ILE A 20 8.19 16.96 11.06
C ILE A 20 8.71 17.70 9.82
N LEU A 21 8.32 18.96 9.62
CA LEU A 21 8.80 19.79 8.51
C LEU A 21 10.31 20.08 8.61
N GLU A 22 10.82 20.24 9.84
CA GLU A 22 12.24 20.44 10.14
C GLU A 22 13.05 19.14 10.11
N GLY A 23 12.38 17.98 10.03
CA GLY A 23 13.01 16.65 9.98
C GLY A 23 13.45 16.11 11.33
N GLU A 24 13.06 16.76 12.43
CA GLU A 24 13.37 16.37 13.82
C GLU A 24 12.42 15.28 14.34
N ALA A 25 11.29 15.07 13.67
CA ALA A 25 10.33 14.02 14.00
C ALA A 25 9.81 13.30 12.76
N THR A 26 9.46 12.02 12.94
CA THR A 26 8.79 11.21 11.91
C THR A 26 7.51 10.64 12.45
N LEU A 27 6.45 10.78 11.65
CA LEU A 27 5.15 10.22 11.92
C LEU A 27 4.97 8.94 11.11
N VAL A 28 4.68 7.84 11.80
CA VAL A 28 4.50 6.52 11.19
C VAL A 28 3.09 6.02 11.49
N ILE A 29 2.38 5.63 10.45
CA ILE A 29 1.07 4.97 10.53
C ILE A 29 1.22 3.58 9.92
N PRO A 30 0.73 2.51 10.57
CA PRO A 30 0.75 1.17 9.98
C PRO A 30 0.06 1.13 8.61
N PRO A 31 0.70 0.57 7.56
CA PRO A 31 0.14 0.57 6.21
C PRO A 31 -1.24 -0.10 6.11
N GLY A 32 -1.51 -1.13 6.91
CA GLY A 32 -2.81 -1.78 7.00
C GLY A 32 -3.93 -0.85 7.46
N VAL A 33 -3.66 -0.05 8.50
CA VAL A 33 -4.60 0.96 9.03
C VAL A 33 -4.88 2.00 7.95
N ALA A 34 -3.83 2.49 7.29
CA ALA A 34 -3.97 3.50 6.26
C ALA A 34 -4.81 3.02 5.06
N ARG A 35 -4.51 1.82 4.56
CA ARG A 35 -5.28 1.23 3.46
C ARG A 35 -6.73 0.95 3.86
N HIS A 36 -6.97 0.51 5.10
CA HIS A 36 -8.32 0.31 5.62
C HIS A 36 -9.12 1.62 5.69
N PHE A 37 -8.49 2.71 6.11
CA PHE A 37 -9.10 4.05 6.14
C PHE A 37 -9.64 4.44 4.76
N PHE A 38 -8.82 4.36 3.71
CA PHE A 38 -9.25 4.73 2.36
C PHE A 38 -10.22 3.71 1.73
N ALA A 39 -10.12 2.44 2.09
CA ALA A 39 -11.00 1.40 1.54
C ALA A 39 -12.40 1.39 2.17
N ARG A 40 -12.55 1.74 3.45
CA ARG A 40 -13.81 1.56 4.21
C ARG A 40 -14.47 2.83 4.70
N VAL A 41 -13.72 3.90 4.98
CA VAL A 41 -14.32 5.13 5.50
C VAL A 41 -15.01 5.87 4.34
N SER A 42 -16.21 6.40 4.57
CA SER A 42 -16.94 7.13 3.52
C SER A 42 -16.32 8.51 3.26
N ASN A 43 -16.47 9.06 2.05
CA ASN A 43 -15.96 10.41 1.75
C ASN A 43 -16.63 11.49 2.59
N SER A 44 -17.96 11.39 2.78
CA SER A 44 -18.72 12.33 3.60
C SER A 44 -18.29 12.32 5.06
N SER A 45 -17.93 11.15 5.61
CA SER A 45 -17.40 11.04 6.98
C SER A 45 -16.04 11.73 7.12
N VAL A 46 -15.15 11.58 6.13
CA VAL A 46 -13.84 12.24 6.15
C VAL A 46 -14.00 13.74 5.98
N GLU A 47 -14.77 14.20 5.00
CA GLU A 47 -15.00 15.63 4.75
C GLU A 47 -15.66 16.31 5.95
N GLY A 48 -16.65 15.66 6.56
CA GLY A 48 -17.36 16.19 7.74
C GLY A 48 -16.50 16.27 9.00
N THR A 49 -15.45 15.47 9.12
CA THR A 49 -14.57 15.43 10.32
C THR A 49 -13.31 16.25 10.12
N THR A 50 -12.73 16.22 8.93
CA THR A 50 -11.39 16.71 8.64
C THR A 50 -11.40 17.98 7.79
N GLY A 51 -12.50 18.27 7.08
CA GLY A 51 -12.58 19.32 6.07
C GLY A 51 -11.93 18.95 4.72
N PHE A 52 -11.25 17.80 4.62
CA PHE A 52 -10.54 17.37 3.42
C PHE A 52 -11.40 16.50 2.51
N LYS A 53 -11.29 16.74 1.20
CA LYS A 53 -11.88 15.89 0.16
C LYS A 53 -10.84 14.88 -0.33
N VAL A 54 -10.94 13.65 0.17
CA VAL A 54 -10.02 12.54 -0.16
C VAL A 54 -10.46 11.69 -1.37
N THR A 55 -11.24 12.29 -2.28
CA THR A 55 -11.89 11.54 -3.37
C THR A 55 -10.87 11.00 -4.38
N ALA A 56 -9.87 11.80 -4.74
CA ALA A 56 -8.88 11.42 -5.74
C ALA A 56 -7.97 10.30 -5.22
N GLU A 57 -7.53 10.42 -3.98
CA GLU A 57 -6.72 9.45 -3.24
C GLU A 57 -7.45 8.11 -3.15
N LYS A 58 -8.74 8.13 -2.80
CA LYS A 58 -9.56 6.92 -2.77
C LYS A 58 -9.70 6.30 -4.13
N VAL A 59 -9.97 7.06 -5.18
CA VAL A 59 -10.10 6.52 -6.54
C VAL A 59 -8.80 5.82 -6.95
N LEU A 60 -7.63 6.43 -6.67
CA LEU A 60 -6.34 5.81 -6.94
C LEU A 60 -6.17 4.49 -6.17
N ILE A 61 -6.43 4.48 -4.87
CA ILE A 61 -6.31 3.28 -4.04
C ILE A 61 -7.28 2.18 -4.51
N TRP A 62 -8.54 2.52 -4.77
CA TRP A 62 -9.56 1.61 -5.28
C TRP A 62 -9.22 1.04 -6.66
N SER A 63 -8.66 1.87 -7.54
CA SER A 63 -8.16 1.38 -8.83
C SER A 63 -7.09 0.30 -8.63
N GLY A 64 -6.14 0.49 -7.72
CA GLY A 64 -5.14 -0.52 -7.40
C GLY A 64 -5.73 -1.78 -6.76
N LEU A 65 -6.74 -1.61 -5.89
CA LEU A 65 -7.48 -2.71 -5.26
C LEU A 65 -8.21 -3.62 -6.27
N ILE A 66 -8.65 -3.06 -7.40
CA ILE A 66 -9.35 -3.78 -8.47
C ILE A 66 -8.36 -4.31 -9.51
N VAL A 67 -7.38 -3.49 -9.90
CA VAL A 67 -6.40 -3.83 -10.93
C VAL A 67 -5.52 -4.98 -10.48
N ALA A 68 -5.06 -5.01 -9.24
CA ALA A 68 -4.21 -6.08 -8.73
C ALA A 68 -4.84 -7.48 -8.87
N PRO A 69 -6.05 -7.77 -8.34
CA PRO A 69 -6.68 -9.07 -8.51
C PRO A 69 -7.07 -9.33 -9.98
N THR A 70 -7.47 -8.31 -10.74
CA THR A 70 -7.76 -8.48 -12.17
C THR A 70 -6.54 -8.99 -12.93
N LEU A 71 -5.36 -8.39 -12.72
CA LEU A 71 -4.11 -8.83 -13.34
C LEU A 71 -3.73 -10.26 -12.93
N LEU A 72 -3.97 -10.63 -11.67
CA LEU A 72 -3.72 -12.00 -11.20
C LEU A 72 -4.66 -13.01 -11.87
N LEU A 73 -5.93 -12.66 -12.03
CA LEU A 73 -6.89 -13.49 -12.76
C LEU A 73 -6.55 -13.60 -14.25
N THR A 74 -6.09 -12.50 -14.87
CA THR A 74 -5.60 -12.54 -16.25
C THR A 74 -4.36 -13.43 -16.39
N CYS A 75 -3.42 -13.37 -15.43
CA CYS A 75 -2.28 -14.29 -15.38
C CYS A 75 -2.75 -15.75 -15.31
N PHE A 76 -3.73 -16.03 -14.44
CA PHE A 76 -4.32 -17.37 -14.30
C PHE A 76 -4.98 -17.87 -15.58
N ALA A 77 -5.81 -17.03 -16.22
CA ALA A 77 -6.48 -17.36 -17.47
C ALA A 77 -5.46 -17.61 -18.59
N TYR A 78 -4.42 -16.79 -18.70
CA TYR A 78 -3.38 -16.93 -19.71
C TYR A 78 -2.61 -18.25 -19.55
N VAL A 79 -2.17 -18.58 -18.33
CA VAL A 79 -1.47 -19.85 -18.08
C VAL A 79 -2.37 -21.06 -18.32
N ALA A 80 -3.65 -20.97 -17.96
CA ALA A 80 -4.62 -22.03 -18.22
C ALA A 80 -4.82 -22.27 -19.72
N GLN A 81 -4.76 -21.22 -20.54
CA GLN A 81 -4.91 -21.30 -21.99
C GLN A 81 -3.66 -21.91 -22.66
N GLU A 82 -2.46 -21.47 -22.27
CA GLU A 82 -1.20 -21.90 -22.91
C GLU A 82 -0.72 -23.27 -22.41
N PHE A 83 -0.87 -23.57 -21.12
CA PHE A 83 -0.28 -24.75 -20.47
C PHE A 83 -1.31 -25.69 -19.83
N GLY A 84 -2.60 -25.34 -19.87
CA GLY A 84 -3.69 -26.10 -19.28
C GLY A 84 -4.01 -25.75 -17.82
N TRP A 85 -5.23 -26.10 -17.40
CA TRP A 85 -5.76 -25.76 -16.06
C TRP A 85 -4.92 -26.24 -14.88
N PHE A 86 -4.24 -27.39 -15.01
CA PHE A 86 -3.37 -27.90 -13.96
C PHE A 86 -2.12 -27.04 -13.76
N ALA A 87 -1.57 -26.45 -14.83
CA ALA A 87 -0.44 -25.53 -14.74
C ALA A 87 -0.83 -24.22 -14.04
N ALA A 88 -2.07 -23.77 -14.21
CA ALA A 88 -2.56 -22.55 -13.56
C ALA A 88 -2.59 -22.67 -12.02
N LEU A 89 -2.71 -23.89 -11.45
CA LEU A 89 -2.60 -24.12 -10.01
C LEU A 89 -1.21 -23.78 -9.44
N ALA A 90 -0.18 -23.70 -10.29
CA ALA A 90 1.14 -23.24 -9.85
C ALA A 90 1.12 -21.77 -9.43
N ILE A 91 0.25 -20.93 -10.00
CA ILE A 91 0.18 -19.50 -9.69
C ILE A 91 -0.16 -19.23 -8.22
N PRO A 92 -1.25 -19.76 -7.64
CA PRO A 92 -1.53 -19.57 -6.22
C PRO A 92 -0.45 -20.21 -5.33
N LEU A 93 0.14 -21.34 -5.74
CA LEU A 93 1.24 -21.97 -5.00
C LEU A 93 2.49 -21.07 -4.97
N ILE A 94 2.88 -20.50 -6.11
CA ILE A 94 3.97 -19.51 -6.21
C ILE A 94 3.62 -18.29 -5.36
N GLY A 95 2.38 -17.82 -5.39
CA GLY A 95 1.89 -16.74 -4.54
C GLY A 95 2.11 -17.01 -3.04
N VAL A 96 1.69 -18.18 -2.55
CA VAL A 96 1.89 -18.60 -1.15
C VAL A 96 3.38 -18.76 -0.83
N PHE A 97 4.15 -19.36 -1.73
CA PHE A 97 5.59 -19.49 -1.54
C PHE A 97 6.27 -18.13 -1.42
N TRP A 98 5.85 -17.17 -2.23
CA TRP A 98 6.33 -15.79 -2.23
C TRP A 98 5.95 -15.03 -0.96
N THR A 99 4.73 -15.22 -0.45
CA THR A 99 4.30 -14.56 0.81
C THR A 99 5.08 -15.09 2.00
N ILE A 100 5.38 -16.40 2.03
CA ILE A 100 6.10 -17.07 3.12
C ILE A 100 7.60 -16.76 3.07
N PHE A 101 8.25 -16.90 1.91
CA PHE A 101 9.71 -16.75 1.81
C PHE A 101 10.19 -15.31 1.81
N ALA A 102 9.40 -14.41 1.22
CA ALA A 102 9.91 -13.10 0.86
C ALA A 102 9.40 -11.97 1.77
N GLY A 103 8.31 -12.21 2.53
CA GLY A 103 7.69 -11.19 3.39
C GLY A 103 7.26 -9.92 2.65
N TYR A 104 7.32 -9.89 1.31
CA TYR A 104 7.10 -8.70 0.47
C TYR A 104 5.63 -8.30 0.37
N THR A 105 4.73 -9.24 0.62
CA THR A 105 3.29 -8.98 0.77
C THR A 105 2.89 -8.64 2.20
N ASN A 106 3.80 -8.80 3.18
CA ASN A 106 3.55 -8.45 4.57
C ASN A 106 3.60 -6.92 4.71
N GLU A 107 2.84 -6.33 5.63
CA GLU A 107 2.70 -4.87 5.74
C GLU A 107 4.05 -4.16 5.93
N HIS A 108 5.02 -4.84 6.54
CA HIS A 108 6.39 -4.35 6.78
C HIS A 108 7.42 -4.67 5.67
N GLY A 109 7.02 -5.29 4.56
CA GLY A 109 7.92 -5.64 3.47
C GLY A 109 8.61 -4.43 2.82
N LYS A 110 9.91 -4.50 2.55
CA LYS A 110 10.60 -3.42 1.83
C LYS A 110 10.04 -3.30 0.41
N TRP A 111 9.76 -2.08 -0.04
CA TRP A 111 9.17 -1.86 -1.37
C TRP A 111 10.22 -1.92 -2.49
N GLN A 112 11.48 -1.59 -2.17
CA GLN A 112 12.55 -1.51 -3.16
C GLN A 112 12.76 -2.83 -3.92
N PRO A 113 12.78 -4.01 -3.26
CA PRO A 113 12.97 -5.26 -3.97
C PRO A 113 11.79 -5.61 -4.89
N MET A 114 10.55 -5.20 -4.57
CA MET A 114 9.41 -5.42 -5.46
C MET A 114 9.51 -4.56 -6.72
N SER A 115 10.01 -3.32 -6.63
CA SER A 115 10.27 -2.50 -7.81
C SER A 115 11.39 -3.07 -8.67
N VAL A 116 12.44 -3.64 -8.05
CA VAL A 116 13.50 -4.33 -8.79
C VAL A 116 12.94 -5.55 -9.54
N LEU A 117 12.13 -6.38 -8.88
CA LEU A 117 11.51 -7.55 -9.49
C LEU A 117 10.53 -7.17 -10.62
N PHE A 118 9.79 -6.08 -10.46
CA PHE A 118 8.98 -5.53 -11.54
C PHE A 118 9.84 -5.18 -12.76
N VAL A 119 10.92 -4.42 -12.58
CA VAL A 119 11.82 -4.06 -13.69
C VAL A 119 12.41 -5.30 -14.35
N LEU A 120 12.88 -6.28 -13.56
CA LEU A 120 13.42 -7.54 -14.08
C LEU A 120 12.36 -8.34 -14.84
N SER A 121 11.11 -8.38 -14.37
CA SER A 121 10.02 -9.07 -15.05
C SER A 121 9.72 -8.44 -16.40
N VAL A 122 9.70 -7.11 -16.50
CA VAL A 122 9.49 -6.38 -17.75
C VAL A 122 10.66 -6.62 -18.70
N LEU A 123 11.90 -6.57 -18.20
CA LEU A 123 13.10 -6.89 -18.99
C LEU A 123 13.06 -8.31 -19.56
N ASN A 124 12.39 -9.24 -18.89
CA ASN A 124 12.26 -10.62 -19.34
C ASN A 124 11.41 -10.76 -20.62
N LEU A 125 10.57 -9.78 -20.97
CA LEU A 125 9.79 -9.80 -22.22
C LEU A 125 10.66 -9.82 -23.48
N TRP A 126 11.92 -9.38 -23.38
CA TRP A 126 12.88 -9.40 -24.49
C TRP A 126 13.83 -10.60 -24.46
N ILE A 127 13.78 -11.44 -23.41
CA ILE A 127 14.74 -12.53 -23.18
C ILE A 127 14.07 -13.89 -23.33
N MET A 128 12.91 -14.07 -22.70
CA MET A 128 12.17 -15.33 -22.71
C MET A 128 11.05 -15.34 -23.75
N GLU A 129 10.62 -16.55 -24.11
CA GLU A 129 9.43 -16.75 -24.94
C GLU A 129 8.17 -16.17 -24.25
N GLN A 130 7.29 -15.57 -25.05
CA GLN A 130 6.13 -14.83 -24.57
C GLN A 130 5.21 -15.67 -23.68
N ALA A 131 5.09 -16.96 -23.97
CA ALA A 131 4.30 -17.90 -23.18
C ALA A 131 4.70 -17.93 -21.69
N TYR A 132 5.98 -17.71 -21.37
CA TYR A 132 6.49 -17.66 -19.99
C TYR A 132 6.66 -16.23 -19.46
N ALA A 133 7.09 -15.30 -20.33
CA ALA A 133 7.39 -13.95 -19.92
C ALA A 133 6.11 -13.16 -19.53
N VAL A 134 5.02 -13.33 -20.29
CA VAL A 134 3.76 -12.61 -20.05
C VAL A 134 3.14 -12.97 -18.68
N PRO A 135 2.98 -14.25 -18.31
CA PRO A 135 2.49 -14.62 -16.97
C PRO A 135 3.33 -14.06 -15.84
N LEU A 136 4.66 -14.11 -15.98
CA LEU A 136 5.58 -13.60 -14.97
C LEU A 136 5.40 -12.09 -14.76
N VAL A 137 5.26 -11.33 -15.85
CA VAL A 137 4.97 -9.90 -15.78
C VAL A 137 3.62 -9.65 -15.14
N LEU A 138 2.55 -10.30 -15.60
CA LEU A 138 1.21 -10.10 -15.05
C LEU A 138 1.15 -10.39 -13.54
N PHE A 139 1.80 -11.48 -13.11
CA PHE A 139 1.93 -11.85 -11.71
C PHE A 139 2.71 -10.80 -10.92
N THR A 140 3.88 -10.39 -11.42
CA THR A 140 4.76 -9.44 -10.71
C THR A 140 4.11 -8.06 -10.62
N VAL A 141 3.48 -7.57 -11.70
CA VAL A 141 2.75 -6.30 -11.73
C VAL A 141 1.55 -6.35 -10.79
N SER A 142 0.81 -7.45 -10.73
CA SER A 142 -0.28 -7.62 -9.77
C SER A 142 0.18 -7.38 -8.33
N LEU A 143 1.28 -8.03 -7.93
CA LEU A 143 1.85 -7.87 -6.60
C LEU A 143 2.41 -6.46 -6.36
N TRP A 144 3.04 -5.86 -7.38
CA TRP A 144 3.59 -4.51 -7.30
C TRP A 144 2.49 -3.46 -7.14
N VAL A 145 1.41 -3.54 -7.93
CA VAL A 145 0.22 -2.68 -7.79
C VAL A 145 -0.41 -2.86 -6.41
N HIS A 146 -0.56 -4.10 -5.95
CA HIS A 146 -1.08 -4.37 -4.61
C HIS A 146 -0.21 -3.70 -3.54
N ARG A 147 1.12 -3.76 -3.64
CA ARG A 147 2.03 -3.11 -2.70
C ARG A 147 1.93 -1.58 -2.75
N LEU A 148 1.81 -1.00 -3.95
CA LEU A 148 1.64 0.45 -4.10
C LEU A 148 0.40 0.97 -3.39
N THR A 149 -0.69 0.19 -3.33
CA THR A 149 -1.88 0.63 -2.60
C THR A 149 -1.59 0.89 -1.12
N TYR A 150 -0.73 0.10 -0.48
CA TYR A 150 -0.32 0.32 0.90
C TYR A 150 0.54 1.59 1.04
N ILE A 151 1.51 1.78 0.14
CA ILE A 151 2.44 2.92 0.17
C ILE A 151 1.68 4.22 -0.05
N PHE A 152 0.84 4.29 -1.08
CA PHE A 152 0.04 5.49 -1.34
C PHE A 152 -0.95 5.77 -0.22
N SER A 153 -1.62 4.75 0.30
CA SER A 153 -2.51 4.93 1.46
C SER A 153 -1.76 5.50 2.65
N GLN A 154 -0.58 4.97 2.97
CA GLN A 154 0.23 5.46 4.08
C GLN A 154 0.68 6.91 3.86
N ALA A 155 1.22 7.21 2.68
CA ALA A 155 1.71 8.55 2.34
C ALA A 155 0.59 9.60 2.40
N PHE A 156 -0.57 9.31 1.81
CA PHE A 156 -1.70 10.23 1.83
C PHE A 156 -2.26 10.42 3.24
N LEU A 157 -2.37 9.35 4.04
CA LEU A 157 -2.91 9.46 5.38
C LEU A 157 -1.98 10.24 6.31
N ILE A 158 -0.66 10.03 6.19
CA ILE A 158 0.34 10.81 6.94
C ILE A 158 0.18 12.30 6.60
N GLY A 159 0.05 12.66 5.32
CA GLY A 159 -0.18 14.05 4.92
C GLY A 159 -1.41 14.66 5.59
N ILE A 160 -2.56 13.97 5.55
CA ILE A 160 -3.80 14.45 6.18
C ILE A 160 -3.65 14.56 7.70
N VAL A 161 -2.99 13.60 8.35
CA VAL A 161 -2.77 13.61 9.81
C VAL A 161 -1.86 14.76 10.25
N ILE A 162 -0.86 15.11 9.44
CA ILE A 162 0.02 16.25 9.72
C ILE A 162 -0.75 17.57 9.55
N GLU A 163 -1.62 17.68 8.55
CA GLU A 163 -2.36 18.93 8.27
C GLU A 163 -3.63 19.11 9.11
N SER A 164 -4.16 18.04 9.72
CA SER A 164 -5.45 18.05 10.40
C SER A 164 -5.38 17.44 11.79
N PHE A 165 -5.49 18.31 12.81
CA PHE A 165 -5.60 17.86 14.20
C PHE A 165 -6.77 16.89 14.42
N ALA A 166 -7.92 17.13 13.80
CA ALA A 166 -9.08 16.24 13.91
C ALA A 166 -8.80 14.83 13.37
N THR A 167 -8.00 14.74 12.30
CA THR A 167 -7.58 13.44 11.74
C THR A 167 -6.53 12.77 12.63
N TYR A 168 -5.60 13.56 13.17
CA TYR A 168 -4.63 13.09 14.15
C TYR A 168 -5.33 12.49 15.38
N ASP A 169 -6.26 13.22 15.99
CA ASP A 169 -6.99 12.78 17.18
C ASP A 169 -7.78 11.49 16.93
N MET A 170 -8.45 11.39 15.78
CA MET A 170 -9.15 10.17 15.36
C MET A 170 -8.23 8.95 15.20
N LEU A 171 -6.95 9.17 14.84
CA LEU A 171 -5.97 8.12 14.58
C LEU A 171 -4.90 8.00 15.67
N ALA A 172 -5.00 8.76 16.76
CA ALA A 172 -3.96 8.89 17.79
C ALA A 172 -3.49 7.52 18.32
N GLU A 173 -4.40 6.56 18.47
CA GLU A 173 -4.07 5.21 18.93
C GLU A 173 -3.14 4.45 17.97
N HIS A 174 -3.26 4.73 16.67
CA HIS A 174 -2.55 4.07 15.57
C HIS A 174 -1.34 4.85 15.06
N VAL A 175 -1.16 6.09 15.52
CA VAL A 175 0.00 6.92 15.17
C VAL A 175 1.16 6.56 16.10
N GLU A 176 2.34 6.42 15.51
CA GLU A 176 3.62 6.31 16.19
C GLU A 176 4.48 7.52 15.80
N ILE A 177 4.99 8.25 16.80
CA ILE A 177 5.87 9.39 16.61
C ILE A 177 7.27 8.95 17.06
N THR A 178 8.25 9.15 16.19
CA THR A 178 9.66 8.87 16.49
C THR A 178 10.47 10.14 16.26
N GLU A 179 11.10 10.66 17.32
CA GLU A 179 12.08 11.76 17.23
C GLU A 179 13.36 11.23 16.57
N VAL A 180 13.95 12.02 15.68
CA VAL A 180 15.11 11.66 14.84
C VAL A 180 16.42 12.14 15.45
#